data_AF-A0A841VSP0-F1
#
_entry.id   AF-A0A841VSP0-F1
#
_cell.length_a   1.000
_cell.length_b   1.000
_cell.length_c   1.000
_cell.angle_alpha   90.00
_cell.angle_beta   90.00
_cell.angle_gamma   90.00
#
_symmetry.space_group_name_H-M   'P 1'
#
loop_
_entity.id
_entity.type
_entity.pdbx_description
1 polymer ?
#
loop_
_entity_poly.entity_id
_entity_poly.type
_entity_poly.pdbx_seq_one_letter_code
_entity_poly.pdbx_strand_id
1 'polypeptide(L)' 'MQGLKSDYWAEVTTQCPDCIYYFGPFQSFVEAKAACPGYVDDLKSEGALGIKVVVKRCRPDVLTIFDEQVS' A
#
# COMPACT_ATOMS: atom_id res chain seq x y z
N MET A 1 -8.90 18.19 -22.95
CA MET A 1 -9.09 17.76 -21.55
C MET A 1 -8.16 16.58 -21.30
N GLN A 2 -6.99 16.81 -20.69
CA GLN A 2 -6.14 15.70 -20.26
C GLN A 2 -6.74 15.19 -18.93
N GLY A 3 -7.39 14.03 -18.99
CA GLY A 3 -7.89 13.37 -17.78
C GLY A 3 -6.72 13.09 -16.85
N LEU A 4 -6.86 13.42 -15.57
CA LEU A 4 -5.87 13.15 -14.53
C LEU A 4 -5.50 11.66 -14.58
N LYS A 5 -4.31 11.36 -15.13
CA LYS A 5 -3.80 10.00 -15.17
C LYS A 5 -3.31 9.68 -13.77
N SER A 6 -4.17 9.11 -12.93
CA SER A 6 -3.75 8.66 -11.60
C SER A 6 -2.75 7.51 -11.76
N ASP A 7 -1.61 7.64 -11.09
CA ASP A 7 -0.57 6.62 -11.06
C ASP A 7 -1.03 5.35 -10.35
N TYR A 8 -0.31 4.25 -10.55
CA TYR A 8 -0.56 3.02 -9.81
C TYR A 8 0.04 3.11 -8.41
N TRP A 9 -0.69 2.59 -7.43
CA TRP A 9 -0.23 2.47 -6.05
C TRP A 9 -0.51 1.05 -5.56
N ALA A 10 0.38 0.55 -4.71
CA ALA A 10 0.16 -0.67 -3.95
C ALA A 10 -0.41 -0.30 -2.57
N GLU A 11 -1.70 -0.61 -2.36
CA GLU A 11 -2.33 -0.58 -1.05
C GLU A 11 -2.03 -1.91 -0.34
N VAL A 12 -1.35 -1.84 0.80
CA VAL A 12 -1.02 -2.99 1.64
C VAL A 12 -1.74 -2.84 2.97
N THR A 13 -2.59 -3.80 3.30
CA THR A 13 -3.34 -3.80 4.57
C THR A 13 -2.84 -4.91 5.49
N THR A 14 -2.65 -4.63 6.76
CA THR A 14 -2.27 -5.60 7.80
C THR A 14 -3.42 -5.74 8.81
N GLN A 15 -3.57 -6.90 9.44
CA GLN A 15 -4.62 -7.14 10.45
C GLN A 15 -4.10 -6.94 11.87
N CYS A 16 -2.83 -7.26 12.13
CA CYS A 16 -2.18 -7.00 13.41
C CYS A 16 -0.73 -6.53 13.16
N PRO A 17 -0.36 -5.29 13.50
CA PRO A 17 -1.29 -4.18 13.80
C PRO A 17 -2.24 -3.90 12.62
N ASP A 18 -3.38 -3.25 12.86
CA ASP A 18 -4.31 -2.84 11.80
C ASP A 18 -3.79 -1.55 11.15
N CYS A 19 -3.20 -1.71 9.95
CA CYS A 19 -2.57 -0.63 9.22
C CYS A 19 -2.89 -0.73 7.73
N ILE A 20 -2.92 0.42 7.06
CA ILE A 20 -3.01 0.57 5.61
C ILE A 20 -1.81 1.39 5.15
N TYR A 21 -1.01 0.82 4.26
CA TYR A 21 0.13 1.47 3.63
C TYR A 21 -0.13 1.68 2.14
N TYR A 22 0.22 2.83 1.61
CA TYR A 22 0.22 3.12 0.17
C TYR A 22 1.65 3.33 -0.32
N PHE A 23 2.13 2.43 -1.17
CA PHE A 23 3.45 2.53 -1.81
C PHE A 23 3.31 2.93 -3.29
N GLY A 24 4.12 3.89 -3.73
CA GLY A 24 4.07 4.46 -5.07
C GLY A 24 4.51 5.93 -5.09
N PRO A 25 4.16 6.69 -6.14
CA PRO A 25 3.44 6.26 -7.35
C PRO A 25 4.30 5.40 -8.30
N PHE A 26 3.66 4.50 -9.04
CA PHE A 26 4.26 3.70 -10.11
C PHE A 26 3.67 4.07 -11.47
N GLN A 27 4.50 4.01 -12.52
CA GLN A 27 4.07 4.35 -13.87
C GLN A 27 3.20 3.26 -14.50
N SER A 28 3.35 2.01 -14.04
CA SER A 28 2.59 0.86 -14.55
C SER A 28 2.15 -0.12 -13.46
N PHE A 29 1.10 -0.89 -13.77
CA PHE A 29 0.63 -1.97 -12.90
C PHE A 29 1.70 -3.05 -12.69
N VAL A 30 2.49 -3.35 -13.72
CA VAL A 30 3.54 -4.38 -13.69
C VAL A 30 4.65 -3.99 -12.74
N GLU A 31 5.10 -2.73 -12.81
CA GLU A 31 6.09 -2.16 -11.89
C GLU A 31 5.61 -2.22 -10.43
N ALA A 32 4.38 -1.76 -10.18
CA ALA A 32 3.78 -1.84 -8.84
C ALA A 32 3.70 -3.28 -8.32
N LYS A 33 3.26 -4.23 -9.16
CA LYS A 33 3.20 -5.66 -8.80
C LYS A 33 4.56 -6.27 -8.55
N ALA A 34 5.60 -5.87 -9.29
CA ALA A 34 6.96 -6.37 -9.11
C ALA A 34 7.57 -5.89 -7.78
N ALA A 35 7.18 -4.71 -7.29
CA ALA A 35 7.64 -4.18 -6.01
C ALA A 35 6.92 -4.80 -4.78
N CYS A 36 5.67 -5.27 -4.96
CA CYS A 36 4.82 -5.78 -3.86
C CYS A 36 5.49 -6.85 -2.97
N PRO A 37 6.24 -7.85 -3.48
CA PRO A 37 6.87 -8.86 -2.63
C PRO A 37 7.79 -8.26 -1.57
N GLY A 38 8.57 -7.22 -1.92
CA GLY A 38 9.47 -6.56 -0.97
C GLY A 38 8.73 -5.97 0.22
N TYR A 39 7.63 -5.23 -0.04
CA TYR A 39 6.80 -4.66 1.04
C TYR A 39 6.19 -5.72 1.94
N VAL A 40 5.76 -6.85 1.36
CA VAL A 40 5.19 -7.96 2.13
C VAL A 40 6.24 -8.62 3.00
N ASP A 41 7.44 -8.84 2.47
CA ASP A 41 8.52 -9.51 3.20
C ASP A 41 9.04 -8.63 4.34
N ASP A 42 9.19 -7.32 4.11
CA ASP A 42 9.55 -6.34 5.14
C ASP A 42 8.51 -6.34 6.28
N LEU A 43 7.22 -6.18 5.97
CA LEU A 43 6.15 -6.17 6.96
C LEU A 43 6.04 -7.49 7.74
N LYS A 44 6.25 -8.63 7.07
CA LYS A 44 6.31 -9.93 7.76
C LYS A 44 7.48 -10.00 8.73
N SER A 45 8.65 -9.48 8.33
CA SER A 45 9.85 -9.48 9.17
C SER A 45 9.69 -8.60 10.42
N GLU A 46 8.86 -7.57 10.33
CA GLU A 46 8.45 -6.70 11.44
C GLU A 46 7.36 -7.34 12.33
N GLY A 47 6.85 -8.51 11.97
CA GLY A 47 5.83 -9.24 12.73
C GLY A 47 4.39 -8.90 12.35
N ALA A 48 4.15 -8.17 11.26
CA ALA A 48 2.80 -7.88 10.82
C ALA A 48 2.08 -9.14 10.31
N LEU A 49 0.81 -9.28 10.69
CA LEU A 49 -0.02 -10.44 10.36
C LEU A 49 -1.17 -10.06 9.43
N GLY A 50 -1.68 -11.05 8.68
CA GLY A 50 -2.87 -10.89 7.86
C GLY A 50 -2.73 -9.95 6.67
N ILE A 51 -1.50 -9.80 6.15
CA ILE A 51 -1.12 -8.88 5.05
C ILE A 51 -1.90 -9.20 3.76
N LYS A 52 -2.49 -8.18 3.14
CA LYS A 52 -3.11 -8.23 1.81
C LYS A 52 -2.58 -7.08 0.97
N VAL A 53 -2.49 -7.29 -0.35
CA VAL A 53 -2.00 -6.28 -1.29
C VAL A 53 -2.95 -6.08 -2.45
N VAL A 54 -3.33 -4.84 -2.72
CA VAL A 54 -4.16 -4.41 -3.84
C VAL A 54 -3.41 -3.36 -4.64
N VAL A 55 -3.17 -3.63 -5.92
CA VAL A 55 -2.61 -2.61 -6.83
C VAL A 55 -3.76 -1.93 -7.56
N LYS A 56 -3.87 -0.61 -7.42
CA LYS A 56 -4.96 0.19 -8.01
C LYS A 56 -4.45 1.55 -8.47
N ARG A 57 -5.20 2.22 -9.35
CA ARG A 57 -4.97 3.63 -9.65
C ARG A 57 -5.68 4.47 -8.59
N CYS A 58 -4.94 5.28 -7.86
CA CYS A 58 -5.49 6.21 -6.88
C CYS A 58 -4.52 7.38 -6.64
N ARG A 59 -4.92 8.31 -5.79
CA ARG A 59 -4.08 9.41 -5.30
C ARG A 59 -4.30 9.51 -3.79
N PRO A 60 -3.58 8.70 -2.98
CA PRO A 60 -3.75 8.72 -1.55
C PRO A 60 -3.30 10.07 -0.98
N ASP A 61 -4.11 10.68 -0.12
CA ASP A 61 -3.71 11.90 0.60
C ASP A 61 -2.88 11.58 1.86
N VAL A 62 -2.99 10.34 2.36
CA VAL A 62 -2.21 9.81 3.50
C VAL A 62 -1.61 8.46 3.10
N LEU A 63 -0.31 8.28 3.34
CA LEU A 63 0.43 7.08 2.90
C LEU A 63 0.47 5.96 3.93
N THR A 64 0.25 6.29 5.20
CA THR A 64 0.22 5.31 6.29
C THR A 64 -0.92 5.69 7.21
N ILE A 65 -1.90 4.79 7.29
CA ILE A 65 -3.08 4.93 8.13
C ILE A 65 -3.00 3.78 9.13
N PHE A 66 -2.94 4.13 10.40
CA PHE A 66 -2.97 3.18 11.51
C PHE A 66 -3.94 3.75 12.54
N ASP A 67 -4.66 2.90 13.25
CA ASP A 67 -5.58 3.37 14.27
C ASP A 67 -4.78 3.82 15.50
N GLU A 68 -4.51 5.12 15.62
CA GLU A 68 -3.77 5.71 16.74
C GLU A 68 -4.67 5.97 17.96
N GLN A 69 -5.89 5.40 18.04
CA GLN A 69 -6.86 5.78 19.07
C GLN A 69 -7.43 4.59 19.86
N VAL A 70 -6.63 4.06 20.79
CA VAL A 70 -7.18 3.61 22.09
C VAL A 70 -6.27 4.16 23.20
N SER A 71 -6.58 5.37 23.66
CA SER A 71 -6.14 5.91 24.95
C SER A 71 -7.36 6.32 25.77
#